data_AF-A0A0F9M6L4-F1
#
_entry.id   AF-A0A0F9M6L4-F1
#
_cell.length_a   1.000
_cell.length_b   1.000
_cell.length_c   1.000
_cell.angle_alpha   90.00
_cell.angle_beta   90.00
_cell.angle_gamma   90.00
#
_symmetry.space_group_name_H-M   'P 1'
#
loop_
_entity.id
_entity.type
_entity.pdbx_description
1 polymer ?
#
loop_
_entity_poly.entity_id
_entity_poly.type
_entity_poly.pdbx_seq_one_letter_code
_entity_poly.pdbx_strand_id
1 'polypeptide(L)'
;MRHDWTDLRNAAGFAAECARLALPFYCGDYSSDLIAAIEFVERYADGGEIDSDGFQFARAARYAAAAAADAAAYDAAYAATSAAAAAAAAAAHTSADSATRAASWADEAGVDSSELRIAYARWVIRDLACGRELPEELRQAAGAAIVAGDEALAQELLA
;
A
#
# COMPACT_ATOMS: atom_id res chain seq x y z
N MET A 1 11.71 -6.73 -6.49
CA MET A 1 10.28 -7.10 -6.60
C MET A 1 9.93 -7.00 -8.07
N ARG A 2 9.63 -8.13 -8.74
CA ARG A 2 9.50 -8.20 -10.21
C ARG A 2 8.06 -8.51 -10.62
N HIS A 3 7.11 -8.02 -9.82
CA HIS A 3 5.67 -8.05 -10.10
C HIS A 3 5.30 -6.97 -11.13
N ASP A 4 4.26 -7.21 -11.93
CA ASP A 4 3.84 -6.30 -12.99
C ASP A 4 3.13 -5.06 -12.41
N TRP A 5 3.92 -4.08 -12.01
CA TRP A 5 3.46 -2.78 -11.54
C TRP A 5 2.91 -1.87 -12.65
N THR A 6 2.85 -2.35 -13.90
CA THR A 6 2.14 -1.60 -14.96
C THR A 6 0.63 -1.69 -14.79
N ASP A 7 0.12 -2.68 -14.05
CA ASP A 7 -1.23 -2.63 -13.52
C ASP A 7 -1.29 -1.67 -12.32
N LEU A 8 -1.96 -0.55 -12.54
CA LEU A 8 -2.08 0.53 -11.58
C LEU A 8 -2.93 0.17 -10.38
N ARG A 9 -3.84 -0.81 -10.51
CA ARG A 9 -4.62 -1.33 -9.39
C ARG A 9 -3.73 -2.11 -8.44
N ASN A 10 -2.78 -2.87 -8.99
CA ASN A 10 -1.79 -3.60 -8.19
C ASN A 10 -0.85 -2.65 -7.48
N ALA A 11 -0.36 -1.61 -8.16
CA ALA A 11 0.46 -0.57 -7.54
C ALA A 11 -0.32 0.20 -6.44
N ALA A 12 -1.58 0.52 -6.68
CA ALA A 12 -2.44 1.23 -5.74
C ALA A 12 -2.75 0.40 -4.50
N GLY A 13 -3.12 -0.88 -4.66
CA GLY A 13 -3.46 -1.73 -3.54
C GLY A 13 -2.28 -2.05 -2.63
N PHE A 14 -1.10 -2.34 -3.19
CA PHE A 14 0.10 -2.49 -2.37
C PHE A 14 0.49 -1.19 -1.65
N ALA A 15 0.35 -0.03 -2.31
CA ALA A 15 0.60 1.26 -1.68
C ALA A 15 -0.39 1.55 -0.52
N ALA A 16 -1.65 1.13 -0.65
CA ALA A 16 -2.64 1.24 0.42
C ALA A 16 -2.28 0.36 1.62
N GLU A 17 -1.83 -0.88 1.39
CA GLU A 17 -1.33 -1.77 2.45
C GLU A 17 -0.14 -1.15 3.20
N CYS A 18 0.82 -0.56 2.47
CA CYS A 18 1.95 0.16 3.08
C CYS A 18 1.48 1.35 3.93
N ALA A 19 0.54 2.14 3.43
CA ALA A 19 -0.03 3.28 4.16
C ALA A 19 -0.79 2.81 5.42
N ARG A 20 -1.48 1.66 5.34
CA ARG A 20 -2.22 1.06 6.46
C ARG A 20 -1.29 0.54 7.54
N LEU A 21 -0.14 -0.04 7.18
CA LEU A 21 0.91 -0.42 8.13
C LEU A 21 1.56 0.79 8.80
N ALA A 22 1.68 1.92 8.09
CA ALA A 22 2.24 3.16 8.64
C ALA A 22 1.25 3.91 9.55
N LEU A 23 -0.06 3.70 9.40
CA LEU A 23 -1.11 4.42 10.13
C LEU A 23 -0.98 4.38 11.66
N PRO A 24 -0.63 3.26 12.34
CA PRO A 24 -0.43 3.23 13.79
C PRO A 24 0.70 4.14 14.30
N PHE A 25 1.65 4.50 13.44
CA PHE A 25 2.75 5.41 13.76
C PHE A 25 2.36 6.88 13.56
N TYR A 26 1.22 7.14 12.91
CA TYR A 26 0.70 8.49 12.73
C TYR A 26 0.10 9.02 14.04
N CYS A 27 0.60 10.15 14.52
CA CYS A 27 0.16 10.81 15.75
C CYS A 27 -0.45 12.21 15.54
N GLY A 28 -0.72 12.59 14.29
CA GLY A 28 -1.33 13.88 13.97
C GLY A 28 -2.87 13.88 14.04
N ASP A 29 -3.47 15.05 13.83
CA ASP A 29 -4.92 15.26 13.99
C ASP A 29 -5.76 14.78 12.78
N TYR A 30 -5.13 14.47 11.65
CA TYR A 30 -5.82 14.16 10.39
C TYR A 30 -6.04 12.65 10.16
N SER A 31 -6.00 11.82 11.20
CA SER A 31 -6.06 10.35 11.07
C SER A 31 -7.31 9.88 10.32
N SER A 32 -8.44 10.55 10.49
CA SER A 32 -9.68 10.28 9.75
C SER A 32 -9.54 10.52 8.25
N ASP A 33 -8.82 11.56 7.84
CA ASP A 33 -8.58 11.85 6.42
C ASP A 33 -7.60 10.84 5.79
N LEU A 34 -6.60 10.38 6.55
CA LEU A 34 -5.69 9.32 6.11
C LEU A 34 -6.45 8.01 5.90
N ILE A 35 -7.31 7.63 6.84
CA ILE A 35 -8.14 6.42 6.74
C ILE A 35 -9.04 6.51 5.50
N ALA A 36 -9.73 7.64 5.31
CA ALA A 36 -10.60 7.84 4.14
C ALA A 36 -9.82 7.76 2.81
N ALA A 37 -8.59 8.28 2.77
CA ALA A 37 -7.71 8.18 1.61
C ALA A 37 -7.28 6.72 1.35
N ILE A 38 -6.90 5.96 2.38
CA ILE A 38 -6.56 4.53 2.26
C ILE A 38 -7.75 3.73 1.74
N GLU A 39 -8.93 3.89 2.34
CA GLU A 39 -10.17 3.21 1.93
C GLU A 39 -10.59 3.55 0.50
N PHE A 40 -10.34 4.77 0.05
CA PHE A 40 -10.56 5.16 -1.34
C PHE A 40 -9.64 4.39 -2.30
N VAL A 41 -8.35 4.28 -1.97
CA VAL A 41 -7.37 3.56 -2.80
C VAL A 41 -7.65 2.05 -2.80
N GLU A 42 -8.06 1.47 -1.67
CA GLU A 42 -8.47 0.06 -1.57
C GLU A 42 -9.66 -0.23 -2.50
N ARG A 43 -10.69 0.63 -2.52
CA ARG A 43 -11.82 0.49 -3.45
C ARG A 43 -11.40 0.56 -4.91
N TYR A 44 -10.45 1.42 -5.26
CA TYR A 44 -9.92 1.48 -6.61
C TYR A 44 -9.16 0.20 -7.00
N ALA A 45 -8.33 -0.33 -6.09
CA ALA A 45 -7.61 -1.57 -6.31
C ALA A 45 -8.56 -2.75 -6.55
N ASP A 46 -9.72 -2.76 -5.89
CA ASP A 46 -10.79 -3.74 -6.07
C ASP A 46 -11.66 -3.54 -7.33
N GLY A 47 -11.26 -2.61 -8.21
CA GLY A 47 -11.94 -2.36 -9.47
C GLY A 47 -13.14 -1.41 -9.37
N GLY A 48 -13.31 -0.72 -8.24
CA GLY A 48 -14.28 0.36 -8.09
C GLY A 48 -13.97 1.54 -9.01
N GLU A 49 -15.02 2.24 -9.45
CA GLU A 49 -14.87 3.47 -10.22
C GLU A 49 -14.31 4.61 -9.36
N ILE A 50 -13.42 5.41 -9.94
CA ILE A 50 -12.92 6.64 -9.33
C ILE A 50 -13.93 7.75 -9.62
N ASP A 51 -14.55 8.28 -8.57
CA ASP A 51 -15.24 9.57 -8.65
C ASP A 51 -14.25 10.74 -8.46
N SER A 52 -14.65 11.93 -8.93
CA SER A 52 -13.84 13.15 -8.80
C SER A 52 -13.57 13.54 -7.35
N ASP A 53 -14.40 13.07 -6.42
CA ASP A 53 -14.36 13.43 -5.00
C ASP A 53 -13.25 12.66 -4.29
N GLY A 54 -13.07 11.37 -4.62
CA GLY A 54 -11.96 10.54 -4.20
C GLY A 54 -10.59 11.09 -4.60
N PHE A 55 -10.51 11.69 -5.79
CA PHE A 55 -9.31 12.42 -6.23
C PHE A 55 -9.01 13.66 -5.37
N GLN A 56 -10.04 14.35 -4.84
CA GLN A 56 -9.84 15.48 -3.93
C GLN A 56 -9.40 15.03 -2.53
N PHE A 57 -9.92 13.90 -2.02
CA PHE A 57 -9.47 13.31 -0.75
C PHE A 57 -8.00 12.87 -0.82
N ALA A 58 -7.61 12.21 -1.91
CA ALA A 58 -6.23 11.87 -2.24
C ALA A 58 -5.30 13.09 -2.19
N ARG A 59 -5.76 14.21 -2.76
CA ARG A 59 -5.01 15.48 -2.78
C ARG A 59 -4.97 16.14 -1.41
N ALA A 60 -6.05 16.07 -0.62
CA ALA A 60 -6.13 16.64 0.72
C ALA A 60 -5.19 15.93 1.71
N ALA A 61 -5.11 14.59 1.67
CA ALA A 61 -4.19 13.81 2.49
C ALA A 61 -2.72 14.22 2.26
N ARG A 62 -2.36 14.53 1.00
CA ARG A 62 -1.03 15.07 0.65
C ARG A 62 -0.72 16.42 1.29
N TYR A 63 -1.72 17.29 1.49
CA TYR A 63 -1.53 18.59 2.13
C TYR A 63 -1.54 18.50 3.67
N ALA A 64 -2.29 17.56 4.24
CA ALA A 64 -2.24 17.25 5.68
C ALA A 64 -0.85 16.79 6.13
N ALA A 65 -0.11 16.08 5.25
CA ALA A 65 1.29 15.70 5.44
C ALA A 65 2.21 16.88 5.78
N ALA A 66 2.02 17.99 5.08
CA ALA A 66 2.91 19.15 5.16
C ALA A 66 2.69 20.00 6.44
N ALA A 67 1.61 19.76 7.19
CA ALA A 67 1.16 20.62 8.29
C ALA A 67 1.59 20.14 9.69
N ALA A 68 2.11 18.93 9.85
CA ALA A 68 2.64 18.48 11.14
C ALA A 68 3.91 19.30 11.49
N ALA A 69 4.14 19.63 12.75
CA ALA A 69 5.31 20.40 13.17
C ALA A 69 5.74 19.98 14.58
N ASP A 70 6.58 18.95 14.69
CA ASP A 70 7.50 18.64 15.81
C ASP A 70 8.45 17.47 15.43
N ALA A 71 9.77 17.67 15.41
CA ALA A 71 10.71 16.97 14.52
C ALA A 71 10.68 15.41 14.47
N ALA A 72 10.50 14.71 15.58
CA ALA A 72 10.52 13.23 15.58
C ALA A 72 9.13 12.59 15.37
N ALA A 73 8.08 13.22 15.93
CA ALA A 73 6.69 12.89 15.64
C ALA A 73 6.31 13.31 14.20
N TYR A 74 6.97 14.35 13.70
CA TYR A 74 6.87 14.87 12.34
C TYR A 74 7.35 13.84 11.34
N ASP A 75 8.51 13.21 11.54
CA ASP A 75 9.03 12.27 10.55
C ASP A 75 8.09 11.07 10.35
N ALA A 76 7.62 10.44 11.44
CA ALA A 76 6.67 9.34 11.34
C ALA A 76 5.30 9.78 10.79
N ALA A 77 4.79 10.94 11.21
CA ALA A 77 3.52 11.47 10.71
C ALA A 77 3.61 11.89 9.23
N TYR A 78 4.72 12.51 8.83
CA TYR A 78 5.03 12.92 7.46
C TYR A 78 5.22 11.70 6.56
N ALA A 79 5.86 10.65 7.06
CA ALA A 79 6.07 9.41 6.33
C ALA A 79 4.74 8.65 6.17
N ALA A 80 3.92 8.49 7.21
CA ALA A 80 2.60 7.86 7.10
C ALA A 80 1.64 8.62 6.15
N THR A 81 1.63 9.96 6.23
CA THR A 81 0.85 10.79 5.31
C THR A 81 1.39 10.75 3.88
N SER A 82 2.71 10.67 3.70
CA SER A 82 3.34 10.52 2.38
C SER A 82 3.10 9.15 1.77
N ALA A 83 3.01 8.09 2.58
CA ALA A 83 2.60 6.76 2.15
C ALA A 83 1.15 6.78 1.65
N ALA A 84 0.23 7.38 2.43
CA ALA A 84 -1.16 7.56 2.01
C ALA A 84 -1.28 8.42 0.73
N ALA A 85 -0.51 9.52 0.63
CA ALA A 85 -0.49 10.37 -0.55
C ALA A 85 0.09 9.65 -1.78
N ALA A 86 1.09 8.79 -1.61
CA ALA A 86 1.65 7.96 -2.67
C ALA A 86 0.63 6.92 -3.16
N ALA A 87 -0.10 6.28 -2.24
CA ALA A 87 -1.20 5.38 -2.55
C ALA A 87 -2.30 6.10 -3.36
N ALA A 88 -2.67 7.29 -2.92
CA ALA A 88 -3.65 8.13 -3.59
C ALA A 88 -3.16 8.59 -4.98
N ALA A 89 -1.88 8.92 -5.11
CA ALA A 89 -1.24 9.23 -6.38
C ALA A 89 -1.17 8.02 -7.33
N ALA A 90 -1.03 6.80 -6.81
CA ALA A 90 -1.08 5.57 -7.61
C ALA A 90 -2.44 5.43 -8.30
N ALA A 91 -3.54 5.67 -7.56
CA ALA A 91 -4.89 5.66 -8.11
C ALA A 91 -5.14 6.82 -9.10
N ALA A 92 -4.54 7.98 -8.87
CA ALA A 92 -4.79 9.21 -9.64
C ALA A 92 -3.93 9.39 -10.91
N HIS A 93 -2.66 8.95 -10.88
CA HIS A 93 -1.63 9.42 -11.82
C HIS A 93 -0.72 8.32 -12.38
N THR A 94 -1.17 7.07 -12.31
CA THR A 94 -0.65 6.00 -13.19
C THR A 94 0.88 5.81 -13.13
N SER A 95 1.48 5.62 -11.96
CA SER A 95 2.94 5.40 -11.85
C SER A 95 3.27 4.19 -10.97
N ALA A 96 4.01 3.23 -11.54
CA ALA A 96 4.58 2.07 -10.83
C ALA A 96 5.49 2.50 -9.65
N ASP A 97 6.10 3.68 -9.74
CA ASP A 97 6.97 4.24 -8.69
C ASP A 97 6.20 4.55 -7.40
N SER A 98 4.89 4.74 -7.46
CA SER A 98 4.07 5.07 -6.30
C SER A 98 4.06 3.95 -5.24
N ALA A 99 4.07 2.68 -5.67
CA ALA A 99 4.18 1.51 -4.80
C ALA A 99 5.52 1.49 -4.04
N THR A 100 6.61 1.77 -4.75
CA THR A 100 7.96 1.81 -4.17
C THR A 100 8.10 2.99 -3.20
N ARG A 101 7.52 4.15 -3.54
CA ARG A 101 7.50 5.32 -2.66
C ARG A 101 6.68 5.06 -1.40
N ALA A 102 5.52 4.44 -1.51
CA ALA A 102 4.70 4.10 -0.34
C ALA A 102 5.42 3.15 0.62
N ALA A 103 6.13 2.15 0.08
CA ALA A 103 6.96 1.26 0.90
C ALA A 103 8.14 1.99 1.57
N SER A 104 8.83 2.89 0.85
CA SER A 104 9.90 3.73 1.41
C SER A 104 9.40 4.60 2.56
N TRP A 105 8.25 5.25 2.37
CA TRP A 105 7.66 6.07 3.43
C TRP A 105 7.13 5.24 4.59
N ALA A 106 6.64 4.02 4.36
CA ALA A 106 6.25 3.15 5.46
C ALA A 106 7.47 2.70 6.29
N ASP A 107 8.60 2.40 5.64
CA ASP A 107 9.87 2.12 6.32
C ASP A 107 10.35 3.34 7.15
N GLU A 108 10.29 4.54 6.57
CA GLU A 108 10.61 5.79 7.27
C GLU A 108 9.65 6.09 8.44
N ALA A 109 8.40 5.63 8.37
CA ALA A 109 7.45 5.72 9.48
C ALA A 109 7.75 4.75 10.63
N GLY A 110 8.65 3.79 10.42
CA GLY A 110 9.05 2.78 11.41
C GLY A 110 8.45 1.39 11.19
N VAL A 111 7.83 1.13 10.03
CA VAL A 111 7.35 -0.22 9.67
C VAL A 111 8.55 -1.11 9.37
N ASP A 112 8.61 -2.29 9.98
CA ASP A 112 9.76 -3.18 9.79
C ASP A 112 9.81 -3.75 8.37
N SER A 113 11.04 -3.87 7.83
CA SER A 113 11.27 -4.42 6.49
C SER A 113 10.70 -5.84 6.28
N SER A 114 10.52 -6.62 7.35
CA SER A 114 9.86 -7.93 7.31
C SER A 114 8.34 -7.80 7.20
N GLU A 115 7.72 -6.82 7.86
CA GLU A 115 6.29 -6.52 7.71
C GLU A 115 5.97 -6.04 6.30
N LEU A 116 6.82 -5.18 5.72
CA LEU A 116 6.71 -4.75 4.32
C LEU A 116 6.82 -5.92 3.34
N ARG A 117 7.74 -6.86 3.59
CA ARG A 117 7.88 -8.08 2.77
C ARG A 117 6.67 -9.01 2.91
N ILE A 118 6.11 -9.13 4.11
CA ILE A 118 4.89 -9.91 4.34
C ILE A 118 3.69 -9.26 3.66
N ALA A 119 3.54 -7.93 3.73
CA ALA A 119 2.48 -7.20 3.04
C ALA A 119 2.59 -7.34 1.52
N TYR A 120 3.81 -7.23 0.97
CA TYR A 120 4.07 -7.48 -0.44
C TYR A 120 3.66 -8.90 -0.84
N ALA A 121 4.07 -9.92 -0.06
CA ALA A 121 3.72 -11.30 -0.33
C ALA A 121 2.21 -11.54 -0.29
N ARG A 122 1.50 -11.00 0.71
CA ARG A 122 0.03 -11.08 0.81
C ARG A 122 -0.65 -10.46 -0.41
N TRP A 123 -0.17 -9.30 -0.85
CA TRP A 123 -0.73 -8.61 -2.01
C TRP A 123 -0.52 -9.39 -3.31
N VAL A 124 0.70 -9.85 -3.58
CA VAL A 124 1.00 -10.66 -4.78
C VAL A 124 0.17 -11.95 -4.81
N ILE A 125 -0.07 -12.60 -3.66
CA ILE A 125 -0.96 -13.77 -3.61
C ILE A 125 -2.39 -13.39 -3.96
N ARG A 126 -2.93 -12.28 -3.44
CA ARG A 126 -4.29 -11.82 -3.75
C ARG A 126 -4.47 -11.59 -5.24
N ASP A 127 -3.48 -10.95 -5.88
CA ASP A 127 -3.46 -10.70 -7.32
C ASP A 127 -3.40 -12.02 -8.12
N LEU A 128 -2.42 -12.88 -7.83
CA LEU A 128 -2.27 -14.19 -8.49
C LEU A 128 -3.48 -15.11 -8.30
N ALA A 129 -4.15 -15.01 -7.15
CA ALA A 129 -5.36 -15.76 -6.86
C ALA A 129 -6.60 -15.19 -7.58
N CYS A 130 -6.53 -14.00 -8.17
CA CYS A 130 -7.65 -13.23 -8.68
C CYS A 130 -8.79 -13.10 -7.65
N GLY A 131 -8.45 -12.89 -6.38
CA GLY A 131 -9.41 -12.81 -5.28
C GLY A 131 -10.08 -14.13 -4.87
N ARG A 132 -9.64 -15.28 -5.39
CA ARG A 132 -10.10 -16.60 -4.91
C ARG A 132 -9.65 -16.82 -3.47
N GLU A 133 -10.54 -17.39 -2.64
CA GLU A 133 -10.14 -17.88 -1.33
C GLU A 133 -9.21 -19.08 -1.48
N LEU A 134 -8.03 -18.99 -0.85
CA LEU A 134 -7.04 -20.05 -0.83
C LEU A 134 -6.97 -20.70 0.55
N PRO A 135 -6.72 -22.02 0.63
CA PRO A 135 -6.36 -22.67 1.89
C PRO A 135 -5.19 -21.95 2.57
N GLU A 136 -5.20 -21.93 3.91
CA GLU A 136 -4.19 -21.23 4.71
C GLU A 136 -2.78 -21.74 4.38
N GLU A 137 -2.61 -23.06 4.27
CA GLU A 137 -1.34 -23.71 3.98
C GLU A 137 -0.80 -23.31 2.60
N LEU A 138 -1.68 -23.19 1.61
CA LEU A 138 -1.34 -22.78 0.25
C LEU A 138 -0.93 -21.30 0.22
N ARG A 139 -1.65 -20.46 0.96
CA ARG A 139 -1.33 -19.02 1.13
C ARG A 139 0.02 -18.82 1.83
N GLN A 140 0.29 -19.59 2.87
CA GLN A 140 1.57 -19.54 3.59
C GLN A 140 2.73 -20.02 2.72
N ALA A 141 2.56 -21.12 1.97
CA ALA A 141 3.59 -21.64 1.07
C ALA A 141 3.90 -20.67 -0.08
N ALA A 142 2.88 -20.12 -0.74
CA ALA A 142 3.05 -19.12 -1.79
C ALA A 142 3.69 -17.83 -1.23
N GLY A 143 3.28 -17.41 -0.02
CA GLY A 143 3.85 -16.24 0.64
C GLY A 143 5.33 -16.42 0.99
N ALA A 144 5.71 -17.59 1.50
CA ALA A 144 7.10 -17.91 1.77
C ALA A 144 7.95 -17.90 0.49
N ALA A 145 7.42 -18.43 -0.62
CA ALA A 145 8.09 -18.40 -1.92
C ALA A 145 8.31 -16.95 -2.40
N ILE A 146 7.32 -16.07 -2.29
CA ILE A 146 7.45 -14.65 -2.65
C ILE A 146 8.48 -13.93 -1.77
N VAL A 147 8.47 -14.16 -0.44
CA VAL A 147 9.46 -13.58 0.47
C VAL A 147 10.87 -14.05 0.16
N ALA A 148 11.03 -15.29 -0.31
CA ALA A 148 12.31 -15.84 -0.78
C ALA A 148 12.72 -15.31 -2.18
N GLY A 149 11.84 -14.58 -2.88
CA GLY A 149 12.08 -14.05 -4.22
C GLY A 149 11.74 -15.02 -5.36
N ASP A 150 11.06 -16.13 -5.06
CA ASP A 150 10.64 -17.14 -6.04
C ASP A 150 9.16 -16.98 -6.40
N GLU A 151 8.87 -15.91 -7.16
CA GLU A 151 7.50 -15.62 -7.64
C GLU A 151 6.99 -16.71 -8.61
N ALA A 152 7.89 -17.41 -9.32
CA ALA A 152 7.52 -18.50 -10.22
C ALA A 152 6.97 -19.71 -9.44
N LEU A 153 7.64 -20.11 -8.35
CA LEU A 153 7.14 -21.14 -7.45
C LEU A 153 5.80 -20.74 -6.83
N ALA A 154 5.65 -19.47 -6.43
CA ALA A 154 4.38 -18.98 -5.93
C ALA A 154 3.26 -19.09 -6.97
N GLN A 155 3.55 -18.78 -8.23
CA GLN A 155 2.58 -18.91 -9.32
C GLN A 155 2.21 -20.38 -9.59
N GLU A 156 3.18 -21.31 -9.55
CA GLU A 156 2.92 -22.75 -9.66
C GLU A 156 2.03 -23.29 -8.53
N LEU A 157 2.24 -22.81 -7.30
CA LEU A 157 1.43 -23.20 -6.14
C LEU A 157 -0.02 -22.69 -6.21
N LEU A 158 -0.27 -21.60 -6.93
CA LEU A 158 -1.57 -20.92 -7.01
C LEU A 158 -2.37 -21.22 -8.29
N ALA A 159 -1.77 -21.94 -9.25
CA ALA A 159 -2.40 -22.39 -10.48
C ALA A 159 -3.53 -23.40 -10.23
#